data_AF-A0A8T9VU62-F1
#
_entry.id   AF-A0A8T9VU62-F1
#
_cell.length_a   1.000
_cell.length_b   1.000
_cell.length_c   1.000
_cell.angle_alpha   90.00
_cell.angle_beta   90.00
_cell.angle_gamma   90.00
#
_symmetry.space_group_name_H-M   'P 1'
#
loop_
_entity.id
_entity.type
_entity.pdbx_description
1 polymer ?
#
loop_
_entity_poly.entity_id
_entity_poly.type
_entity_poly.pdbx_seq_one_letter_code
_entity_poly.pdbx_strand_id
1 'polypeptide(L)'
;MTPEFAVEIARSLATYIDGAVSVGRDTRISGGMLKRAVVSGLQSTGVDVVDLGVVPSPCQQYYTKKGDVTAGIIITASHNPPEYNGLKLIDHEGVELPDKKLLEIEEIYRDKKYSYAGWDSPGEYQKADPASMYIKAVLKMVDREAVEAWRPKVVVDPGNGAGSMVTPILLRKLGCKVITVNSQPDGTFPGRNPEPVPENIKDLSKTVEAIDADLGVAHDGDADRATFVDEKGNAHLGDVSLAILFREMLENKEGNLVVTPVSSGNKVADTVDKVGGEVIWTEVGSTAVARKMMEIGEECVCGGEENGGVIFPDFQYCRDGALTTARLIELMARKQKTLSSFASQLPKYKNVKTKIKVEDKENAMKKTIKSLSGEGERSTTKDGIKIFYEDGWLLIRPSGTEPVIRVFTEAKTKRKAEKLSKNGLKTIKEAIQ
;
A
#
# COMPACT_ATOMS: atom_id res chain seq x y z
N MET A 1 -16.88 8.16 10.92
CA MET A 1 -16.88 9.10 9.78
C MET A 1 -18.31 9.51 9.51
N THR A 2 -18.65 10.81 9.54
CA THR A 2 -19.99 11.31 9.21
C THR A 2 -19.95 12.21 7.97
N PRO A 3 -21.09 12.50 7.32
CA PRO A 3 -21.15 13.48 6.24
C PRO A 3 -20.61 14.85 6.63
N GLU A 4 -20.94 15.35 7.82
CA GLU A 4 -20.54 16.67 8.31
C GLU A 4 -19.02 16.76 8.37
N PHE A 5 -18.37 15.75 8.96
CA PHE A 5 -16.92 15.69 9.00
C PHE A 5 -16.31 15.69 7.59
N ALA A 6 -16.89 14.96 6.63
CA ALA A 6 -16.39 14.92 5.26
C ALA A 6 -16.53 16.26 4.52
N VAL A 7 -17.65 16.98 4.74
CA VAL A 7 -17.83 18.35 4.22
C VAL A 7 -16.75 19.28 4.78
N GLU A 8 -16.51 19.22 6.08
CA GLU A 8 -15.56 20.12 6.74
C GLU A 8 -14.12 19.87 6.32
N ILE A 9 -13.70 18.61 6.19
CA ILE A 9 -12.36 18.27 5.66
C ILE A 9 -12.21 18.72 4.20
N ALA A 10 -13.25 18.55 3.38
CA ALA A 10 -13.23 19.00 1.99
C ALA A 10 -13.08 20.52 1.89
N ARG A 11 -13.81 21.29 2.71
CA ARG A 11 -13.67 22.76 2.79
C ARG A 11 -12.29 23.18 3.27
N SER A 12 -11.71 22.47 4.25
CA SER A 12 -10.36 22.75 4.72
C SER A 12 -9.33 22.56 3.62
N LEU A 13 -9.39 21.45 2.87
CA LEU A 13 -8.50 21.23 1.73
C LEU A 13 -8.69 22.32 0.68
N ALA A 14 -9.94 22.63 0.31
CA ALA A 14 -10.24 23.63 -0.70
C ALA A 14 -9.85 25.06 -0.31
N THR A 15 -9.78 25.36 0.99
CA THR A 15 -9.26 26.64 1.49
C THR A 15 -7.74 26.70 1.40
N TYR A 16 -7.07 25.55 1.48
CA TYR A 16 -5.61 25.41 1.47
C TYR A 16 -5.02 25.42 0.04
N ILE A 17 -5.74 24.85 -0.92
CA ILE A 17 -5.29 24.70 -2.30
C ILE A 17 -5.93 25.73 -3.23
N ASP A 18 -5.34 25.88 -4.41
CA ASP A 18 -5.92 26.61 -5.53
C ASP A 18 -6.08 25.63 -6.71
N GLY A 19 -7.21 25.66 -7.42
CA GLY A 19 -7.51 24.76 -8.55
C GLY A 19 -8.42 23.57 -8.24
N ALA A 20 -8.71 22.78 -9.28
CA ALA A 20 -9.68 21.69 -9.25
C ALA A 20 -9.20 20.47 -8.43
N VAL A 21 -10.14 19.71 -7.87
CA VAL A 21 -9.87 18.52 -7.05
C VAL A 21 -10.49 17.27 -7.65
N SER A 22 -9.68 16.20 -7.77
CA SER A 22 -10.20 14.88 -8.13
C SER A 22 -10.81 14.16 -6.92
N VAL A 23 -11.96 13.53 -7.09
CA VAL A 23 -12.63 12.78 -6.02
C VAL A 23 -12.99 11.40 -6.51
N GLY A 24 -12.49 10.38 -5.84
CA GLY A 24 -12.81 8.97 -6.12
C GLY A 24 -12.99 8.19 -4.83
N ARG A 25 -13.43 6.95 -4.96
CA ARG A 25 -13.74 6.09 -3.81
C ARG A 25 -13.50 4.62 -4.11
N ASP A 26 -13.43 3.83 -3.05
CA ASP A 26 -13.56 2.38 -3.15
C ASP A 26 -15.03 1.91 -3.16
N THR A 27 -15.24 0.60 -3.03
CA THR A 27 -16.55 -0.05 -3.13
C THR A 27 -17.41 0.06 -1.87
N ARG A 28 -16.88 0.60 -0.75
CA ARG A 28 -17.59 0.68 0.54
C ARG A 28 -18.95 1.36 0.41
N ILE A 29 -19.92 0.84 1.16
CA ILE A 29 -21.33 1.30 1.11
C ILE A 29 -21.43 2.79 1.47
N SER A 30 -20.73 3.21 2.52
CA SER A 30 -20.71 4.61 2.98
C SER A 30 -20.03 5.56 1.98
N GLY A 31 -19.26 5.06 1.02
CA GLY A 31 -18.51 5.87 0.07
C GLY A 31 -19.38 6.75 -0.82
N GLY A 32 -20.58 6.29 -1.22
CA GLY A 32 -21.50 7.09 -2.02
C GLY A 32 -22.05 8.32 -1.28
N MET A 33 -22.34 8.17 0.01
CA MET A 33 -22.77 9.26 0.90
C MET A 33 -21.63 10.23 1.16
N LEU A 34 -20.46 9.73 1.57
CA LEU A 34 -19.28 10.55 1.86
C LEU A 34 -18.80 11.32 0.63
N LYS A 35 -18.88 10.74 -0.57
CA LYS A 35 -18.53 11.44 -1.81
C LYS A 35 -19.40 12.66 -2.05
N ARG A 36 -20.72 12.55 -1.87
CA ARG A 36 -21.62 13.70 -2.03
C ARG A 36 -21.31 14.80 -1.01
N ALA A 37 -20.97 14.42 0.22
CA ALA A 37 -20.53 15.36 1.25
C ALA A 37 -19.22 16.07 0.86
N VAL A 38 -18.20 15.32 0.42
CA VAL A 38 -16.93 15.88 -0.06
C VAL A 38 -17.16 16.84 -1.23
N VAL A 39 -17.89 16.40 -2.26
CA VAL A 39 -18.21 17.21 -3.45
C VAL A 39 -18.92 18.52 -3.03
N SER A 40 -19.92 18.42 -2.14
CA SER A 40 -20.63 19.61 -1.63
C SER A 40 -19.71 20.56 -0.86
N GLY A 41 -18.75 20.04 -0.09
CA GLY A 41 -17.77 20.86 0.62
C GLY A 41 -16.88 21.65 -0.36
N LEU A 42 -16.31 20.98 -1.36
CA LEU A 42 -15.45 21.58 -2.38
C LEU A 42 -16.19 22.63 -3.22
N GLN A 43 -17.38 22.32 -3.73
CA GLN A 43 -18.12 23.28 -4.57
C GLN A 43 -18.59 24.50 -3.76
N SER A 44 -18.84 24.35 -2.45
CA SER A 44 -19.22 25.47 -1.58
C SER A 44 -18.11 26.51 -1.36
N THR A 45 -16.86 26.16 -1.69
CA THR A 45 -15.68 27.03 -1.64
C THR A 45 -15.22 27.45 -3.04
N GLY A 46 -16.04 27.20 -4.07
CA GLY A 46 -15.73 27.59 -5.45
C GLY A 46 -14.75 26.66 -6.17
N VAL A 47 -14.39 25.52 -5.55
CA VAL A 47 -13.44 24.57 -6.13
C VAL A 47 -14.16 23.58 -7.03
N ASP A 48 -13.70 23.49 -8.26
CA ASP A 48 -14.18 22.52 -9.26
C ASP A 48 -13.84 21.09 -8.86
N VAL A 49 -14.75 20.17 -9.18
CA VAL A 49 -14.63 18.76 -8.80
C VAL A 49 -14.64 17.86 -10.02
N VAL A 50 -13.65 16.96 -10.07
CA VAL A 50 -13.58 15.86 -11.03
C VAL A 50 -13.92 14.54 -10.34
N ASP A 51 -15.13 14.04 -10.53
CA ASP A 51 -15.57 12.75 -9.99
C ASP A 51 -15.07 11.58 -10.83
N LEU A 52 -14.25 10.75 -10.20
CA LEU A 52 -13.59 9.58 -10.75
C LEU A 52 -14.40 8.29 -10.53
N GLY A 53 -15.50 8.35 -9.79
CA GLY A 53 -16.31 7.19 -9.48
C GLY A 53 -15.61 6.19 -8.55
N VAL A 54 -15.85 4.90 -8.79
CA VAL A 54 -15.25 3.80 -8.03
C VAL A 54 -14.01 3.32 -8.76
N VAL A 55 -12.83 3.55 -8.17
CA VAL A 55 -11.53 3.24 -8.80
C VAL A 55 -10.49 2.90 -7.73
N PRO A 56 -9.45 2.11 -8.07
CA PRO A 56 -8.32 1.88 -7.17
C PRO A 56 -7.66 3.19 -6.71
N SER A 57 -7.14 3.21 -5.48
CA SER A 57 -6.32 4.31 -4.97
C SER A 57 -5.18 4.69 -5.94
N PRO A 58 -4.34 3.76 -6.44
CA PRO A 58 -3.28 4.11 -7.39
C PRO A 58 -3.79 4.62 -8.73
N CYS A 59 -5.01 4.26 -9.14
CA CYS A 59 -5.63 4.79 -10.35
C CYS A 59 -6.05 6.26 -10.19
N GLN A 60 -6.62 6.61 -9.03
CA GLN A 60 -6.92 8.01 -8.72
C GLN A 60 -5.65 8.83 -8.53
N GLN A 61 -4.64 8.31 -7.82
CA GLN A 61 -3.35 8.98 -7.64
C GLN A 61 -2.69 9.29 -8.99
N TYR A 62 -2.73 8.34 -9.93
CA TYR A 62 -2.23 8.56 -11.28
C TYR A 62 -3.01 9.66 -12.02
N TYR A 63 -4.34 9.70 -11.87
CA TYR A 63 -5.16 10.78 -12.42
C TYR A 63 -4.79 12.13 -11.80
N THR A 64 -4.64 12.22 -10.47
CA THR A 64 -4.23 13.46 -9.81
C THR A 64 -2.87 13.95 -10.30
N LYS A 65 -1.91 13.04 -10.52
CA LYS A 65 -0.57 13.37 -11.04
C LYS A 65 -0.56 13.91 -12.47
N LYS A 66 -1.54 13.51 -13.30
CA LYS A 66 -1.48 13.69 -14.77
C LYS A 66 -2.64 14.50 -15.34
N GLY A 67 -3.75 14.60 -14.62
CA GLY A 67 -4.91 15.39 -14.97
C GLY A 67 -4.73 16.85 -14.58
N ASP A 68 -5.69 17.67 -15.01
CA ASP A 68 -5.73 19.10 -14.69
C ASP A 68 -6.43 19.34 -13.34
N VAL A 69 -5.77 18.89 -12.27
CA VAL A 69 -6.22 19.03 -10.88
C VAL A 69 -5.01 19.31 -9.98
N THR A 70 -5.21 19.99 -8.87
CA THR A 70 -4.13 20.38 -7.94
C THR A 70 -4.12 19.55 -6.66
N ALA A 71 -5.18 18.79 -6.41
CA ALA A 71 -5.24 17.82 -5.32
C ALA A 71 -6.24 16.69 -5.63
N GLY A 72 -6.25 15.67 -4.78
CA GLY A 72 -7.25 14.61 -4.81
C GLY A 72 -7.75 14.21 -3.42
N ILE A 73 -8.98 13.70 -3.35
CA ILE A 73 -9.54 13.07 -2.15
C ILE A 73 -9.97 11.64 -2.51
N ILE A 74 -9.29 10.65 -1.92
CA ILE A 74 -9.67 9.24 -2.05
C ILE A 74 -10.52 8.86 -0.83
N ILE A 75 -11.75 8.41 -1.06
CA ILE A 75 -12.64 7.94 -0.01
C ILE A 75 -12.50 6.43 0.14
N THR A 76 -11.74 6.02 1.15
CA THR A 76 -11.42 4.61 1.40
C THR A 76 -10.91 4.38 2.83
N ALA A 77 -11.14 3.19 3.36
CA ALA A 77 -10.41 2.67 4.52
C ALA A 77 -9.54 1.45 4.17
N SER A 78 -9.06 1.36 2.92
CA SER A 78 -8.14 0.32 2.43
C SER A 78 -8.62 -1.08 2.83
N HIS A 79 -7.86 -1.79 3.64
CA HIS A 79 -8.08 -3.16 4.09
C HIS A 79 -8.97 -3.32 5.34
N ASN A 80 -9.48 -2.24 5.94
CA ASN A 80 -10.31 -2.33 7.15
C ASN A 80 -11.66 -3.04 6.89
N PRO A 81 -12.34 -3.57 7.93
CA PRO A 81 -13.70 -4.14 7.81
C PRO A 81 -14.74 -3.19 7.17
N PRO A 82 -15.89 -3.72 6.69
CA PRO A 82 -16.89 -2.97 5.90
C PRO A 82 -17.40 -1.66 6.53
N GLU A 83 -17.52 -1.62 7.86
CA GLU A 83 -18.04 -0.49 8.65
C GLU A 83 -17.13 0.73 8.68
N TYR A 84 -15.84 0.56 8.35
CA TYR A 84 -14.87 1.66 8.32
C TYR A 84 -14.90 2.41 6.98
N ASN A 85 -14.55 3.70 7.01
CA ASN A 85 -14.21 4.49 5.83
C ASN A 85 -13.23 5.62 6.24
N GLY A 86 -12.56 6.23 5.27
CA GLY A 86 -11.45 7.16 5.44
C GLY A 86 -11.42 8.21 4.34
N LEU A 87 -10.64 9.28 4.53
CA LEU A 87 -10.28 10.24 3.49
C LEU A 87 -8.75 10.27 3.40
N LYS A 88 -8.19 9.96 2.23
CA LYS A 88 -6.77 10.20 1.92
C LYS A 88 -6.70 11.48 1.08
N LEU A 89 -5.93 12.46 1.53
CA LEU A 89 -5.70 13.71 0.79
C LEU A 89 -4.42 13.59 -0.02
N ILE A 90 -4.51 13.84 -1.32
CA ILE A 90 -3.46 13.60 -2.32
C ILE A 90 -2.99 14.94 -2.88
N ASP A 91 -1.68 15.12 -2.95
CA ASP A 91 -1.01 16.27 -3.57
C ASP A 91 -1.04 16.17 -5.10
N HIS A 92 -0.77 17.28 -5.80
CA HIS A 92 -0.65 17.33 -7.27
C HIS A 92 0.39 16.34 -7.84
N GLU A 93 1.37 15.91 -7.03
CA GLU A 93 2.36 14.90 -7.43
C GLU A 93 1.79 13.46 -7.43
N GLY A 94 0.53 13.28 -7.02
CA GLY A 94 -0.14 11.98 -6.90
C GLY A 94 0.19 11.22 -5.61
N VAL A 95 0.89 11.85 -4.66
CA VAL A 95 1.29 11.25 -3.37
C VAL A 95 0.42 11.83 -2.26
N GLU A 96 0.14 11.06 -1.22
CA GLU A 96 -0.49 11.58 -0.01
C GLU A 96 0.22 12.85 0.52
N LEU A 97 -0.56 13.79 1.05
CA LEU A 97 -0.02 15.00 1.65
C LEU A 97 0.90 14.65 2.83
N PRO A 98 2.06 15.32 2.97
CA PRO A 98 2.93 15.12 4.12
C PRO A 98 2.29 15.73 5.39
N ASP A 99 2.69 15.21 6.55
CA ASP A 99 2.14 15.59 7.85
C ASP A 99 2.10 17.10 8.08
N LYS A 100 3.14 17.84 7.65
CA LYS A 100 3.17 19.30 7.77
C LYS A 100 1.96 19.97 7.09
N LYS A 101 1.64 19.58 5.84
CA LYS A 101 0.48 20.13 5.12
C LYS A 101 -0.84 19.65 5.73
N LEU A 102 -0.88 18.41 6.25
CA LEU A 102 -2.06 17.89 6.94
C LEU A 102 -2.36 18.68 8.22
N LEU A 103 -1.34 19.08 8.99
CA LEU A 103 -1.50 19.91 10.18
C LEU A 103 -2.06 21.30 9.83
N GLU A 104 -1.58 21.92 8.76
CA GLU A 104 -2.12 23.20 8.26
C GLU A 104 -3.62 23.08 7.87
N ILE A 105 -4.01 21.97 7.23
CA ILE A 105 -5.42 21.67 6.90
C ILE A 105 -6.24 21.39 8.18
N GLU A 106 -5.64 20.72 9.17
CA GLU A 106 -6.27 20.45 10.46
C GLU A 106 -6.53 21.74 11.24
N GLU A 107 -5.62 22.70 11.19
CA GLU A 107 -5.81 24.04 11.78
C GLU A 107 -7.02 24.75 11.14
N ILE A 108 -7.14 24.74 9.81
CA ILE A 108 -8.32 25.28 9.11
C ILE A 108 -9.60 24.57 9.56
N TYR A 109 -9.56 23.23 9.68
CA TYR A 109 -10.69 22.42 10.15
C TYR A 109 -11.09 22.76 11.59
N ARG A 110 -10.11 22.98 12.47
CA ARG A 110 -10.33 23.28 13.89
C ARG A 110 -10.88 24.69 14.09
N ASP A 111 -10.33 25.65 13.37
CA ASP A 111 -10.73 27.06 13.44
C ASP A 111 -12.01 27.37 12.66
N LYS A 112 -12.48 26.45 11.80
CA LYS A 112 -13.64 26.62 10.91
C LYS A 112 -13.51 27.83 9.97
N LYS A 113 -12.28 28.20 9.59
CA LYS A 113 -11.96 29.34 8.71
C LYS A 113 -11.96 28.91 7.24
N TYR A 114 -13.14 28.79 6.66
CA TYR A 114 -13.29 28.34 5.26
C TYR A 114 -13.43 29.52 4.29
N SER A 115 -12.80 29.41 3.12
CA SER A 115 -12.98 30.36 2.01
C SER A 115 -14.23 30.00 1.19
N TYR A 116 -15.39 30.52 1.57
CA TYR A 116 -16.63 30.26 0.84
C TYR A 116 -16.69 31.03 -0.48
N ALA A 117 -17.27 30.39 -1.50
CA ALA A 117 -17.61 31.07 -2.74
C ALA A 117 -18.83 31.99 -2.57
N GLY A 118 -18.93 32.97 -3.47
CA GLY A 118 -20.16 33.72 -3.69
C GLY A 118 -21.29 32.82 -4.20
N TRP A 119 -22.53 33.28 -4.05
CA TRP A 119 -23.73 32.54 -4.47
C TRP A 119 -23.76 32.25 -5.98
N ASP A 120 -23.06 33.06 -6.77
CA ASP A 120 -22.97 33.06 -8.23
C ASP A 120 -21.75 32.33 -8.79
N SER A 121 -20.86 31.82 -7.92
CA SER A 121 -19.63 31.13 -8.31
C SER A 121 -19.36 29.83 -7.55
N PRO A 122 -20.34 28.92 -7.35
CA PRO A 122 -20.05 27.59 -6.83
C PRO A 122 -19.15 26.83 -7.82
N GLY A 123 -18.26 25.98 -7.31
CA GLY A 123 -17.38 25.17 -8.16
C GLY A 123 -18.17 24.24 -9.07
N GLU A 124 -17.65 23.94 -10.25
CA GLU A 124 -18.28 23.06 -11.23
C GLU A 124 -18.08 21.56 -10.87
N TYR A 125 -18.90 20.69 -11.46
CA TYR A 125 -18.79 19.25 -11.29
C TYR A 125 -18.70 18.57 -12.66
N GLN A 126 -17.66 17.79 -12.85
CA GLN A 126 -17.46 16.96 -14.02
C GLN A 126 -17.10 15.52 -13.65
N LYS A 127 -17.31 14.60 -14.58
CA LYS A 127 -16.93 13.18 -14.43
C LYS A 127 -15.80 12.86 -15.40
N ALA A 128 -14.90 11.98 -14.98
CA ALA A 128 -13.84 11.45 -15.83
C ALA A 128 -13.76 9.92 -15.76
N ASP A 129 -13.12 9.31 -16.77
CA ASP A 129 -12.76 7.88 -16.77
C ASP A 129 -11.24 7.73 -16.54
N PRO A 130 -10.79 7.65 -15.28
CA PRO A 130 -9.38 7.48 -14.98
C PRO A 130 -8.88 6.05 -15.27
N ALA A 131 -9.77 5.04 -15.30
CA ALA A 131 -9.38 3.65 -15.47
C ALA A 131 -8.79 3.42 -16.86
N SER A 132 -9.42 3.97 -17.91
CA SER A 132 -8.89 3.91 -19.27
C SER A 132 -7.52 4.59 -19.40
N MET A 133 -7.33 5.73 -18.76
CA MET A 133 -6.06 6.47 -18.75
C MET A 133 -4.96 5.67 -18.06
N TYR A 134 -5.25 5.17 -16.85
CA TYR A 134 -4.35 4.36 -16.05
C TYR A 134 -3.94 3.06 -16.76
N ILE A 135 -4.91 2.28 -17.28
CA ILE A 135 -4.64 1.01 -17.97
C ILE A 135 -3.73 1.24 -19.18
N LYS A 136 -4.00 2.28 -19.99
CA LYS A 136 -3.15 2.62 -21.14
C LYS A 136 -1.72 2.93 -20.72
N ALA A 137 -1.54 3.59 -19.58
CA ALA A 137 -0.23 3.95 -19.08
C ALA A 137 0.52 2.72 -18.54
N VAL A 138 -0.13 1.85 -17.77
CA VAL A 138 0.48 0.60 -17.28
C VAL A 138 0.89 -0.30 -18.43
N LEU A 139 0.06 -0.44 -19.47
CA LEU A 139 0.41 -1.26 -20.65
C LEU A 139 1.68 -0.77 -21.39
N LYS A 140 2.09 0.49 -21.22
CA LYS A 140 3.35 1.01 -21.78
C LYS A 140 4.57 0.69 -20.91
N MET A 141 4.37 0.32 -19.65
CA MET A 141 5.44 0.03 -18.69
C MET A 141 5.88 -1.44 -18.72
N VAL A 142 5.32 -2.26 -19.61
CA VAL A 142 5.42 -3.72 -19.55
C VAL A 142 5.69 -4.26 -20.95
N ASP A 143 6.62 -5.20 -21.09
CA ASP A 143 6.87 -5.95 -22.32
C ASP A 143 5.66 -6.84 -22.67
N ARG A 144 4.76 -6.28 -23.49
CA ARG A 144 3.52 -6.95 -23.90
C ARG A 144 3.77 -8.13 -24.82
N GLU A 145 4.81 -8.09 -25.65
CA GLU A 145 5.10 -9.14 -26.61
C GLU A 145 5.50 -10.43 -25.87
N ALA A 146 6.33 -10.31 -24.84
CA ALA A 146 6.70 -11.44 -23.99
C ALA A 146 5.48 -12.08 -23.31
N VAL A 147 4.55 -11.27 -22.77
CA VAL A 147 3.35 -11.78 -22.10
C VAL A 147 2.34 -12.38 -23.09
N GLU A 148 2.14 -11.75 -24.25
CA GLU A 148 1.25 -12.24 -25.31
C GLU A 148 1.78 -13.53 -25.96
N ALA A 149 3.11 -13.72 -26.01
CA ALA A 149 3.70 -14.98 -26.47
C ALA A 149 3.45 -16.14 -25.48
N TRP A 150 3.54 -15.87 -24.18
CA TRP A 150 3.32 -16.88 -23.14
C TRP A 150 1.83 -17.19 -22.88
N ARG A 151 0.96 -16.16 -22.94
CA ARG A 151 -0.49 -16.22 -22.70
C ARG A 151 -0.87 -16.85 -21.34
N PRO A 152 -0.33 -16.33 -20.22
CA PRO A 152 -0.52 -16.95 -18.92
C PRO A 152 -1.98 -16.97 -18.46
N LYS A 153 -2.36 -18.03 -17.75
CA LYS A 153 -3.62 -18.16 -17.04
C LYS A 153 -3.48 -17.58 -15.63
N VAL A 154 -4.21 -16.49 -15.38
CA VAL A 154 -4.12 -15.74 -14.12
C VAL A 154 -5.48 -15.71 -13.43
N VAL A 155 -5.50 -16.05 -12.14
CA VAL A 155 -6.69 -15.90 -11.28
C VAL A 155 -6.59 -14.59 -10.50
N VAL A 156 -7.60 -13.73 -10.60
CA VAL A 156 -7.64 -12.42 -9.95
C VAL A 156 -8.75 -12.40 -8.89
N ASP A 157 -8.37 -12.12 -7.64
CA ASP A 157 -9.27 -11.92 -6.51
C ASP A 157 -9.17 -10.46 -6.01
N PRO A 158 -9.98 -9.53 -6.52
CA PRO A 158 -9.99 -8.15 -6.03
C PRO A 158 -10.77 -8.01 -4.71
N GLY A 159 -11.28 -9.09 -4.12
CA GLY A 159 -11.93 -9.11 -2.81
C GLY A 159 -13.15 -8.21 -2.73
N ASN A 160 -13.96 -8.12 -3.80
CA ASN A 160 -15.08 -7.19 -3.93
C ASN A 160 -14.72 -5.70 -3.88
N GLY A 161 -13.42 -5.39 -3.87
CA GLY A 161 -12.84 -4.06 -3.81
C GLY A 161 -12.74 -3.37 -5.16
N ALA A 162 -12.11 -2.20 -5.15
CA ALA A 162 -11.96 -1.32 -6.31
C ALA A 162 -11.09 -1.91 -7.42
N GLY A 163 -10.21 -2.86 -7.09
CA GLY A 163 -9.41 -3.61 -8.08
C GLY A 163 -10.24 -4.32 -9.15
N SER A 164 -11.51 -4.62 -8.84
CA SER A 164 -12.50 -5.21 -9.77
C SER A 164 -12.69 -4.38 -11.04
N MET A 165 -12.48 -3.06 -10.95
CA MET A 165 -12.69 -2.12 -12.05
C MET A 165 -11.50 -2.05 -13.01
N VAL A 166 -10.31 -2.54 -12.61
CA VAL A 166 -9.06 -2.30 -13.34
C VAL A 166 -8.30 -3.59 -13.62
N THR A 167 -7.88 -4.35 -12.60
CA THR A 167 -6.91 -5.44 -12.77
C THR A 167 -7.37 -6.50 -13.76
N PRO A 168 -8.62 -7.03 -13.72
CA PRO A 168 -9.06 -8.03 -14.69
C PRO A 168 -9.05 -7.52 -16.14
N ILE A 169 -9.36 -6.24 -16.36
CA ILE A 169 -9.37 -5.61 -17.70
C ILE A 169 -7.95 -5.39 -18.19
N LEU A 170 -7.08 -4.87 -17.32
CA LEU A 170 -5.66 -4.66 -17.58
C LEU A 170 -5.00 -5.96 -18.04
N LEU A 171 -5.15 -7.04 -17.25
CA LEU A 171 -4.49 -8.31 -17.54
C LEU A 171 -5.01 -8.98 -18.83
N ARG A 172 -6.31 -8.85 -19.14
CA ARG A 172 -6.83 -9.32 -20.44
C ARG A 172 -6.20 -8.54 -21.60
N LYS A 173 -6.06 -7.21 -21.47
CA LYS A 173 -5.40 -6.37 -22.48
C LYS A 173 -3.90 -6.62 -22.58
N LEU A 174 -3.28 -7.11 -21.52
CA LEU A 174 -1.87 -7.53 -21.49
C LEU A 174 -1.63 -8.88 -22.18
N GLY A 175 -2.69 -9.64 -22.48
CA GLY A 175 -2.59 -10.95 -23.17
C GLY A 175 -2.88 -12.16 -22.27
N CYS A 176 -3.22 -11.96 -21.00
CA CYS A 176 -3.50 -13.06 -20.06
C CYS A 176 -4.89 -13.67 -20.28
N LYS A 177 -5.00 -14.98 -20.00
CA LYS A 177 -6.29 -15.66 -19.79
C LYS A 177 -6.73 -15.42 -18.34
N VAL A 178 -7.72 -14.54 -18.15
CA VAL A 178 -8.10 -14.08 -16.80
C VAL A 178 -9.36 -14.80 -16.30
N ILE A 179 -9.23 -15.45 -15.15
CA ILE A 179 -10.33 -15.96 -14.33
C ILE A 179 -10.43 -15.07 -13.10
N THR A 180 -11.65 -14.81 -12.63
CA THR A 180 -11.87 -13.94 -11.47
C THR A 180 -12.61 -14.66 -10.36
N VAL A 181 -12.23 -14.38 -9.12
CA VAL A 181 -12.96 -14.74 -7.90
C VAL A 181 -13.32 -13.43 -7.19
N ASN A 182 -14.50 -13.30 -6.60
CA ASN A 182 -14.88 -12.08 -5.84
C ASN A 182 -14.73 -10.75 -6.62
N SER A 183 -15.00 -10.73 -7.93
CA SER A 183 -14.77 -9.55 -8.79
C SER A 183 -16.00 -8.68 -9.04
N GLN A 184 -17.12 -8.98 -8.40
CA GLN A 184 -18.26 -8.07 -8.31
C GLN A 184 -17.98 -6.99 -7.26
N PRO A 185 -18.03 -5.69 -7.61
CA PRO A 185 -17.90 -4.61 -6.62
C PRO A 185 -19.00 -4.70 -5.57
N ASP A 186 -18.64 -4.92 -4.30
CA ASP A 186 -19.60 -5.03 -3.19
C ASP A 186 -18.96 -4.57 -1.89
N GLY A 187 -19.46 -3.46 -1.33
CA GLY A 187 -18.96 -2.86 -0.10
C GLY A 187 -19.29 -3.63 1.18
N THR A 188 -20.05 -4.73 1.10
CA THR A 188 -20.23 -5.68 2.22
C THR A 188 -19.07 -6.68 2.32
N PHE A 189 -18.20 -6.76 1.30
CA PHE A 189 -17.08 -7.70 1.22
C PHE A 189 -17.47 -9.17 1.46
N PRO A 190 -18.44 -9.73 0.71
CA PRO A 190 -19.01 -11.05 1.01
C PRO A 190 -18.06 -12.21 0.74
N GLY A 191 -17.10 -12.06 -0.18
CA GLY A 191 -16.18 -13.13 -0.55
C GLY A 191 -15.10 -13.41 0.48
N ARG A 192 -14.57 -12.34 1.10
CA ARG A 192 -13.57 -12.41 2.17
C ARG A 192 -13.39 -11.03 2.79
N ASN A 193 -12.75 -10.99 3.96
CA ASN A 193 -12.21 -9.74 4.48
C ASN A 193 -11.27 -9.10 3.43
N PRO A 194 -11.35 -7.77 3.22
CA PRO A 194 -10.58 -7.10 2.17
C PRO A 194 -9.06 -7.25 2.35
N GLU A 195 -8.53 -7.49 3.56
CA GLU A 195 -7.10 -7.71 3.74
C GLU A 195 -6.62 -9.04 3.08
N PRO A 196 -5.72 -9.02 2.08
CA PRO A 196 -5.33 -10.21 1.31
C PRO A 196 -4.19 -10.99 1.99
N VAL A 197 -4.44 -11.50 3.20
CA VAL A 197 -3.54 -12.41 3.91
C VAL A 197 -3.83 -13.88 3.56
N PRO A 198 -2.86 -14.81 3.68
CA PRO A 198 -3.05 -16.23 3.35
C PRO A 198 -4.31 -16.87 3.93
N GLU A 199 -4.72 -16.46 5.14
CA GLU A 199 -5.92 -16.95 5.81
C GLU A 199 -7.22 -16.57 5.07
N ASN A 200 -7.22 -15.41 4.39
CA ASN A 200 -8.37 -14.83 3.71
C ASN A 200 -8.44 -15.21 2.21
N ILE A 201 -7.33 -15.62 1.59
CA ILE A 201 -7.24 -15.87 0.13
C ILE A 201 -7.24 -17.36 -0.23
N LYS A 202 -7.81 -18.22 0.63
CA LYS A 202 -7.85 -19.68 0.44
C LYS A 202 -8.59 -20.10 -0.82
N ASP A 203 -9.65 -19.38 -1.19
CA ASP A 203 -10.42 -19.69 -2.40
C ASP A 203 -9.64 -19.34 -3.66
N LEU A 204 -8.84 -18.26 -3.64
CA LEU A 204 -7.86 -17.97 -4.68
C LEU A 204 -6.86 -19.12 -4.81
N SER A 205 -6.25 -19.55 -3.69
CA SER A 205 -5.30 -20.67 -3.67
C SER A 205 -5.87 -21.96 -4.28
N LYS A 206 -7.06 -22.36 -3.83
CA LYS A 206 -7.75 -23.54 -4.36
C LYS A 206 -8.10 -23.40 -5.83
N THR A 207 -8.52 -22.20 -6.26
CA THR A 207 -8.88 -21.97 -7.67
C THR A 207 -7.67 -22.07 -8.56
N VAL A 208 -6.53 -21.50 -8.15
CA VAL A 208 -5.25 -21.60 -8.90
C VAL A 208 -4.85 -23.06 -9.10
N GLU A 209 -4.86 -23.85 -8.03
CA GLU A 209 -4.54 -25.28 -8.08
C GLU A 209 -5.55 -26.07 -8.93
N ALA A 210 -6.85 -25.83 -8.74
CA ALA A 210 -7.91 -26.60 -9.40
C ALA A 210 -7.97 -26.40 -10.92
N ILE A 211 -7.48 -25.26 -11.43
CA ILE A 211 -7.53 -24.95 -12.87
C ILE A 211 -6.16 -24.94 -13.54
N ASP A 212 -5.10 -25.33 -12.83
CA ASP A 212 -3.71 -25.22 -13.28
C ASP A 212 -3.41 -23.80 -13.81
N ALA A 213 -3.61 -22.79 -12.95
CA ALA A 213 -3.25 -21.41 -13.28
C ALA A 213 -1.77 -21.15 -13.01
N ASP A 214 -1.17 -20.28 -13.81
CA ASP A 214 0.24 -19.92 -13.71
C ASP A 214 0.50 -18.98 -12.52
N LEU A 215 -0.51 -18.21 -12.12
CA LEU A 215 -0.43 -17.22 -11.06
C LEU A 215 -1.83 -16.90 -10.50
N GLY A 216 -1.90 -16.70 -9.19
CA GLY A 216 -3.00 -15.99 -8.54
C GLY A 216 -2.57 -14.64 -8.00
N VAL A 217 -3.47 -13.66 -8.02
CA VAL A 217 -3.27 -12.36 -7.37
C VAL A 217 -4.51 -11.97 -6.57
N ALA A 218 -4.30 -11.50 -5.34
CA ALA A 218 -5.30 -10.89 -4.50
C ALA A 218 -4.98 -9.42 -4.22
N HIS A 219 -5.99 -8.55 -4.27
CA HIS A 219 -5.89 -7.15 -3.87
C HIS A 219 -6.57 -6.88 -2.53
N ASP A 220 -6.18 -5.78 -1.89
CA ASP A 220 -6.95 -5.18 -0.81
C ASP A 220 -8.09 -4.28 -1.32
N GLY A 221 -8.87 -3.70 -0.40
CA GLY A 221 -10.13 -3.03 -0.73
C GLY A 221 -10.01 -1.90 -1.75
N ASP A 222 -8.93 -1.12 -1.70
CA ASP A 222 -8.62 -0.04 -2.64
C ASP A 222 -7.50 -0.39 -3.65
N ALA A 223 -7.04 -1.64 -3.64
CA ALA A 223 -6.10 -2.25 -4.58
C ALA A 223 -4.75 -1.52 -4.72
N ASP A 224 -4.25 -0.95 -3.62
CA ASP A 224 -2.88 -0.44 -3.56
C ASP A 224 -1.85 -1.55 -3.23
N ARG A 225 -2.31 -2.71 -2.76
CA ARG A 225 -1.48 -3.91 -2.49
C ARG A 225 -1.77 -5.06 -3.44
N ALA A 226 -0.78 -5.93 -3.64
CA ALA A 226 -0.95 -7.23 -4.29
C ALA A 226 -0.28 -8.34 -3.48
N THR A 227 -1.05 -9.40 -3.20
CA THR A 227 -0.57 -10.67 -2.62
C THR A 227 -0.68 -11.75 -3.68
N PHE A 228 0.32 -12.62 -3.79
CA PHE A 228 0.39 -13.59 -4.87
C PHE A 228 0.26 -15.04 -4.39
N VAL A 229 -0.34 -15.86 -5.24
CA VAL A 229 -0.39 -17.32 -5.09
C VAL A 229 0.38 -17.92 -6.26
N ASP A 230 1.32 -18.82 -5.97
CA ASP A 230 2.08 -19.51 -7.01
C ASP A 230 1.29 -20.61 -7.72
N GLU A 231 1.88 -21.16 -8.78
CA GLU A 231 1.27 -22.19 -9.63
C GLU A 231 0.92 -23.49 -8.90
N LYS A 232 1.37 -23.64 -7.64
CA LYS A 232 1.11 -24.79 -6.77
C LYS A 232 0.08 -24.47 -5.69
N GLY A 233 -0.61 -23.34 -5.78
CA GLY A 233 -1.61 -22.89 -4.82
C GLY A 233 -1.03 -22.29 -3.52
N ASN A 234 0.30 -22.08 -3.42
CA ASN A 234 0.88 -21.53 -2.20
C ASN A 234 0.76 -20.00 -2.19
N ALA A 235 0.08 -19.47 -1.16
CA ALA A 235 0.03 -18.05 -0.88
C ALA A 235 1.38 -17.54 -0.34
N HIS A 236 1.90 -16.48 -0.94
CA HIS A 236 3.13 -15.81 -0.54
C HIS A 236 2.81 -14.48 0.14
N LEU A 237 3.54 -14.15 1.21
CA LEU A 237 3.44 -12.83 1.84
C LEU A 237 4.02 -11.75 0.91
N GLY A 238 3.58 -10.51 1.08
CA GLY A 238 3.98 -9.39 0.21
C GLY A 238 5.49 -9.11 0.16
N ASP A 239 6.24 -9.49 1.21
CA ASP A 239 7.69 -9.38 1.24
C ASP A 239 8.41 -10.28 0.22
N VAL A 240 7.77 -11.35 -0.23
CA VAL A 240 8.28 -12.23 -1.31
C VAL A 240 8.24 -11.49 -2.64
N SER A 241 7.09 -10.92 -3.02
CA SER A 241 6.98 -10.15 -4.26
C SER A 241 7.85 -8.90 -4.22
N LEU A 242 7.94 -8.23 -3.06
CA LEU A 242 8.81 -7.08 -2.87
C LEU A 242 10.27 -7.44 -3.14
N ALA A 243 10.77 -8.51 -2.53
CA ALA A 243 12.15 -8.98 -2.72
C ALA A 243 12.44 -9.40 -4.17
N ILE A 244 11.52 -10.11 -4.83
CA ILE A 244 11.67 -10.54 -6.23
C ILE A 244 11.78 -9.31 -7.15
N LEU A 245 10.87 -8.35 -7.00
CA LEU A 245 10.80 -7.18 -7.87
C LEU A 245 11.91 -6.18 -7.59
N PHE A 246 12.31 -5.99 -6.32
CA PHE A 246 13.46 -5.15 -5.98
C PHE A 246 14.74 -5.68 -6.63
N ARG A 247 14.98 -6.99 -6.51
CA ARG A 247 16.13 -7.64 -7.16
C ARG A 247 16.13 -7.40 -8.66
N GLU A 248 15.01 -7.63 -9.34
CA GLU A 248 14.90 -7.40 -10.78
C GLU A 248 15.12 -5.93 -11.14
N MET A 249 14.59 -4.98 -10.37
CA MET A 249 14.75 -3.56 -10.69
C MET A 249 16.19 -3.08 -10.48
N LEU A 250 16.90 -3.61 -9.47
CA LEU A 250 18.31 -3.32 -9.21
C LEU A 250 19.22 -3.89 -10.31
N GLU A 251 18.89 -5.05 -10.89
CA GLU A 251 19.65 -5.62 -12.01
C GLU A 251 19.56 -4.78 -13.29
N ASN A 252 18.59 -3.85 -13.40
CA ASN A 252 18.27 -3.14 -14.65
C ASN A 252 18.36 -1.60 -14.56
N LYS A 253 18.87 -1.02 -13.45
CA LYS A 253 19.00 0.45 -13.28
C LYS A 253 20.40 0.86 -12.83
N GLU A 254 20.74 2.12 -13.09
CA GLU A 254 22.02 2.72 -12.71
C GLU A 254 22.11 3.05 -11.21
N GLY A 255 20.98 3.29 -10.55
CA GLY A 255 20.90 3.47 -9.10
C GLY A 255 21.03 2.15 -8.34
N ASN A 256 21.28 2.23 -7.04
CA ASN A 256 21.41 1.06 -6.16
C ASN A 256 20.58 1.17 -4.87
N LEU A 257 19.86 2.27 -4.64
CA LEU A 257 19.10 2.48 -3.41
C LEU A 257 17.67 1.97 -3.55
N VAL A 258 17.17 1.31 -2.51
CA VAL A 258 15.74 0.98 -2.36
C VAL A 258 15.21 1.50 -1.03
N VAL A 259 13.95 1.92 -1.00
CA VAL A 259 13.34 2.50 0.21
C VAL A 259 12.26 1.58 0.77
N THR A 260 12.36 1.22 2.05
CA THR A 260 11.39 0.34 2.72
C THR A 260 11.29 0.70 4.21
N PRO A 261 10.14 0.51 4.86
CA PRO A 261 10.02 0.83 6.27
C PRO A 261 10.77 -0.15 7.16
N VAL A 262 11.07 0.26 8.39
CA VAL A 262 11.68 -0.61 9.41
C VAL A 262 10.85 -1.86 9.72
N SER A 263 9.56 -1.92 9.37
CA SER A 263 8.76 -3.15 9.50
C SER A 263 9.13 -4.25 8.50
N SER A 264 9.85 -3.94 7.44
CA SER A 264 10.27 -4.91 6.43
C SER A 264 11.39 -5.82 6.94
N GLY A 265 11.32 -7.10 6.56
CA GLY A 265 12.21 -8.15 7.04
C GLY A 265 13.59 -8.20 6.36
N ASN A 266 14.50 -8.99 6.94
CA ASN A 266 15.82 -9.29 6.39
C ASN A 266 15.71 -10.02 5.05
N LYS A 267 14.59 -10.70 4.75
CA LYS A 267 14.35 -11.27 3.42
C LYS A 267 14.58 -10.23 2.32
N VAL A 268 14.07 -9.01 2.50
CA VAL A 268 14.21 -7.92 1.54
C VAL A 268 15.64 -7.39 1.56
N ALA A 269 16.17 -7.07 2.74
CA ALA A 269 17.53 -6.53 2.89
C ALA A 269 18.60 -7.47 2.30
N ASP A 270 18.62 -8.73 2.72
CA ASP A 270 19.58 -9.73 2.23
C ASP A 270 19.44 -9.97 0.71
N THR A 271 18.24 -9.78 0.14
CA THR A 271 18.03 -9.95 -1.30
C THR A 271 18.59 -8.75 -2.08
N VAL A 272 18.42 -7.55 -1.54
CA VAL A 272 18.96 -6.29 -2.08
C VAL A 272 20.49 -6.28 -1.99
N ASP A 273 21.04 -6.59 -0.82
CA ASP A 273 22.49 -6.62 -0.58
C ASP A 273 23.21 -7.61 -1.51
N LYS A 274 22.57 -8.77 -1.81
CA LYS A 274 23.12 -9.80 -2.72
C LYS A 274 23.33 -9.33 -4.16
N VAL A 275 22.62 -8.30 -4.60
CA VAL A 275 22.78 -7.72 -5.94
C VAL A 275 23.46 -6.34 -5.90
N GLY A 276 24.10 -6.01 -4.78
CA GLY A 276 24.86 -4.76 -4.62
C GLY A 276 23.99 -3.52 -4.37
N GLY A 277 22.70 -3.71 -4.05
CA GLY A 277 21.83 -2.62 -3.64
C GLY A 277 21.98 -2.28 -2.15
N GLU A 278 21.43 -1.14 -1.76
CA GLU A 278 21.39 -0.68 -0.36
C GLU A 278 19.97 -0.30 0.04
N VAL A 279 19.58 -0.69 1.26
CA VAL A 279 18.26 -0.39 1.82
C VAL A 279 18.28 0.89 2.66
N ILE A 280 17.49 1.88 2.24
CA ILE A 280 17.16 3.06 3.02
C ILE A 280 15.90 2.81 3.85
N TRP A 281 16.08 2.81 5.17
CA TRP A 281 14.99 2.53 6.12
C TRP A 281 14.17 3.79 6.44
N THR A 282 12.85 3.69 6.38
CA THR A 282 11.90 4.73 6.82
C THR A 282 11.08 4.30 8.04
N GLU A 283 10.32 5.23 8.60
CA GLU A 283 9.19 4.92 9.47
C GLU A 283 8.12 4.11 8.70
N VAL A 284 7.22 3.44 9.43
CA VAL A 284 6.18 2.63 8.79
C VAL A 284 5.07 3.52 8.24
N GLY A 285 4.79 3.38 6.94
CA GLY A 285 3.73 4.07 6.22
C GLY A 285 4.13 4.37 4.78
N SER A 286 3.21 4.14 3.84
CA SER A 286 3.44 4.36 2.40
C SER A 286 3.88 5.78 2.07
N THR A 287 3.32 6.79 2.73
CA THR A 287 3.68 8.20 2.53
C THR A 287 5.14 8.48 2.86
N ALA A 288 5.66 7.90 3.96
CA ALA A 288 7.05 8.08 4.37
C ALA A 288 8.02 7.46 3.36
N VAL A 289 7.68 6.27 2.84
CA VAL A 289 8.45 5.59 1.77
C VAL A 289 8.44 6.45 0.51
N ALA A 290 7.26 6.81 0.00
CA ALA A 290 7.10 7.59 -1.22
C ALA A 290 7.86 8.92 -1.19
N ARG A 291 7.69 9.70 -0.10
CA ARG A 291 8.36 11.00 0.05
C ARG A 291 9.88 10.84 0.18
N LYS A 292 10.37 9.80 0.86
CA LYS A 292 11.81 9.53 0.92
C LYS A 292 12.39 9.14 -0.44
N MET A 293 11.66 8.36 -1.24
CA MET A 293 12.07 8.05 -2.62
C MET A 293 12.19 9.32 -3.47
N MET A 294 11.25 10.26 -3.34
CA MET A 294 11.28 11.54 -4.05
C MET A 294 12.45 12.42 -3.60
N GLU A 295 12.77 12.43 -2.31
CA GLU A 295 13.93 13.15 -1.75
C GLU A 295 15.27 12.63 -2.30
N ILE A 296 15.39 11.30 -2.47
CA ILE A 296 16.60 10.67 -2.99
C ILE A 296 16.73 10.89 -4.52
N GLY A 297 15.62 10.87 -5.25
CA GLY A 297 15.63 11.06 -6.70
C GLY A 297 16.15 9.83 -7.46
N GLU A 298 17.02 10.07 -8.45
CA GLU A 298 17.42 9.06 -9.46
C GLU A 298 18.23 7.89 -8.90
N GLU A 299 18.91 8.07 -7.76
CA GLU A 299 19.63 6.98 -7.08
C GLU A 299 18.66 5.92 -6.51
N CYS A 300 17.40 6.30 -6.27
CA CYS A 300 16.36 5.41 -5.77
C CYS A 300 15.71 4.62 -6.92
N VAL A 301 16.03 3.33 -6.98
CA VAL A 301 15.52 2.41 -7.99
C VAL A 301 14.03 2.11 -7.78
N CYS A 302 13.63 1.86 -6.54
CA CYS A 302 12.27 1.51 -6.16
C CYS A 302 12.05 1.58 -4.65
N GLY A 303 10.80 1.43 -4.22
CA GLY A 303 10.48 1.27 -2.80
C GLY A 303 9.20 0.48 -2.59
N GLY A 304 8.79 0.32 -1.34
CA GLY A 304 7.56 -0.37 -1.01
C GLY A 304 7.45 -0.79 0.45
N GLU A 305 6.38 -1.49 0.77
CA GLU A 305 6.10 -2.00 2.12
C GLU A 305 5.93 -3.52 2.10
N GLU A 306 6.28 -4.20 3.19
CA GLU A 306 6.29 -5.67 3.28
C GLU A 306 4.91 -6.33 3.12
N ASN A 307 3.85 -5.54 3.10
CA ASN A 307 2.47 -5.96 2.89
C ASN A 307 2.09 -6.13 1.41
N GLY A 308 3.04 -6.00 0.48
CA GLY A 308 2.84 -6.29 -0.94
C GLY A 308 2.54 -5.06 -1.80
N GLY A 309 2.77 -3.86 -1.26
CA GLY A 309 2.66 -2.63 -2.04
C GLY A 309 4.03 -2.15 -2.52
N VAL A 310 4.34 -2.39 -3.79
CA VAL A 310 5.56 -1.94 -4.47
C VAL A 310 5.30 -0.56 -5.10
N ILE A 311 6.33 0.30 -5.08
CA ILE A 311 6.33 1.65 -5.65
C ILE A 311 7.34 1.70 -6.79
N PHE A 312 6.86 2.10 -7.97
CA PHE A 312 7.64 2.21 -9.21
C PHE A 312 7.84 3.70 -9.55
N PRO A 313 9.00 4.30 -9.22
CA PRO A 313 9.19 5.76 -9.30
C PRO A 313 9.11 6.31 -10.74
N ASP A 314 9.43 5.49 -11.74
CA ASP A 314 9.27 5.82 -13.17
C ASP A 314 7.80 5.91 -13.61
N PHE A 315 6.87 5.40 -12.80
CA PHE A 315 5.43 5.52 -13.03
C PHE A 315 4.80 6.53 -12.07
N GLN A 316 4.78 6.22 -10.77
CA GLN A 316 4.25 7.07 -9.71
C GLN A 316 4.78 6.67 -8.32
N TYR A 317 4.83 7.63 -7.41
CA TYR A 317 5.31 7.44 -6.04
C TYR A 317 4.18 6.98 -5.10
N CYS A 318 3.44 5.94 -5.49
CA CYS A 318 2.50 5.29 -4.61
C CYS A 318 2.51 3.77 -4.80
N ARG A 319 1.96 3.04 -3.83
CA ARG A 319 1.84 1.58 -3.93
C ARG A 319 0.83 1.24 -5.00
N ASP A 320 1.18 0.32 -5.87
CA ASP A 320 0.35 -0.01 -7.01
C ASP A 320 0.26 -1.52 -7.23
N GLY A 321 -0.83 -2.13 -6.74
CA GLY A 321 -1.05 -3.57 -6.87
C GLY A 321 -1.20 -4.03 -8.32
N ALA A 322 -1.88 -3.26 -9.17
CA ALA A 322 -2.13 -3.65 -10.55
C ALA A 322 -0.86 -3.59 -11.41
N LEU A 323 -0.05 -2.54 -11.25
CA LEU A 323 1.27 -2.46 -11.89
C LEU A 323 2.23 -3.53 -11.34
N THR A 324 2.26 -3.75 -10.02
CA THR A 324 3.04 -4.83 -9.39
C THR A 324 2.74 -6.18 -10.04
N THR A 325 1.46 -6.46 -10.26
CA THR A 325 0.99 -7.70 -10.89
C THR A 325 1.48 -7.81 -12.34
N ALA A 326 1.33 -6.75 -13.13
CA ALA A 326 1.75 -6.74 -14.52
C ALA A 326 3.28 -6.93 -14.66
N ARG A 327 4.08 -6.26 -13.81
CA ARG A 327 5.54 -6.38 -13.78
C ARG A 327 6.01 -7.76 -13.34
N LEU A 328 5.31 -8.40 -12.40
CA LEU A 328 5.63 -9.78 -12.02
C LEU A 328 5.33 -10.78 -13.15
N ILE A 329 4.19 -10.63 -13.83
CA ILE A 329 3.83 -11.48 -14.99
C ILE A 329 4.85 -11.32 -16.11
N GLU A 330 5.24 -10.09 -16.44
CA GLU A 330 6.29 -9.80 -17.40
C GLU A 330 7.62 -10.46 -17.03
N LEU A 331 8.03 -10.34 -15.76
CA LEU A 331 9.25 -10.97 -15.27
C LEU A 331 9.21 -12.50 -15.45
N MET A 332 8.07 -13.13 -15.10
CA MET A 332 7.85 -14.55 -15.29
C MET A 332 7.92 -14.95 -16.77
N ALA A 333 7.30 -14.15 -17.65
CA ALA A 333 7.33 -14.37 -19.09
C ALA A 333 8.75 -14.28 -19.67
N ARG A 334 9.49 -13.19 -19.39
CA ARG A 334 10.84 -12.97 -19.92
C ARG A 334 11.85 -14.00 -19.42
N LYS A 335 11.80 -14.35 -18.13
CA LYS A 335 12.75 -15.30 -17.53
C LYS A 335 12.30 -16.76 -17.67
N GLN A 336 11.09 -17.01 -18.17
CA GLN A 336 10.48 -18.34 -18.29
C GLN A 336 10.56 -19.14 -16.99
N LYS A 337 10.23 -18.49 -15.87
CA LYS A 337 10.29 -19.07 -14.52
C LYS A 337 8.96 -18.88 -13.80
N THR A 338 8.60 -19.87 -13.00
CA THR A 338 7.39 -19.82 -12.16
C THR A 338 7.62 -18.99 -10.91
N LEU A 339 6.53 -18.55 -10.27
CA LEU A 339 6.61 -17.81 -9.02
C LEU A 339 7.25 -18.67 -7.91
N SER A 340 6.92 -19.96 -7.84
CA SER A 340 7.53 -20.84 -6.83
C SER A 340 9.05 -20.98 -7.05
N SER A 341 9.52 -20.95 -8.30
CA SER A 341 10.95 -20.94 -8.62
C SER A 341 11.64 -19.67 -8.12
N PHE A 342 11.06 -18.49 -8.35
CA PHE A 342 11.60 -17.24 -7.82
C PHE A 342 11.61 -17.22 -6.28
N ALA A 343 10.48 -17.58 -5.66
CA ALA A 343 10.34 -17.59 -4.21
C ALA A 343 11.35 -18.53 -3.53
N SER A 344 11.66 -19.67 -4.16
CA SER A 344 12.62 -20.65 -3.64
C SER A 344 14.06 -20.14 -3.51
N GLN A 345 14.43 -19.12 -4.30
CA GLN A 345 15.77 -18.51 -4.29
C GLN A 345 15.93 -17.46 -3.18
N LEU A 346 14.82 -17.02 -2.59
CA LEU A 346 14.85 -16.01 -1.53
C LEU A 346 15.33 -16.60 -0.20
N PRO A 347 15.97 -15.78 0.65
CA PRO A 347 16.26 -16.14 2.03
C PRO A 347 14.99 -16.58 2.78
N LYS A 348 15.09 -17.70 3.50
CA LYS A 348 13.98 -18.25 4.28
C LYS A 348 14.03 -17.76 5.72
N TYR A 349 12.99 -17.04 6.09
CA TYR A 349 12.80 -16.52 7.43
C TYR A 349 11.41 -16.89 7.99
N LYS A 350 11.28 -16.86 9.32
CA LYS A 350 10.04 -17.08 10.04
C LYS A 350 9.72 -15.85 10.88
N ASN A 351 8.53 -15.32 10.68
CA ASN A 351 8.03 -14.13 11.35
C ASN A 351 7.10 -14.50 12.51
N VAL A 352 7.16 -13.73 13.59
CA VAL A 352 6.19 -13.76 14.69
C VAL A 352 5.73 -12.32 14.94
N LYS A 353 4.42 -12.12 14.90
CA LYS A 353 3.79 -10.83 15.19
C LYS A 353 2.92 -10.98 16.43
N THR A 354 3.07 -10.08 17.39
CA THR A 354 2.24 -10.03 18.60
C THR A 354 2.02 -8.59 19.04
N LYS A 355 1.11 -8.38 19.98
CA LYS A 355 0.80 -7.07 20.53
C LYS A 355 0.51 -7.15 22.02
N ILE A 356 0.80 -6.07 22.73
CA ILE A 356 0.44 -5.88 24.13
C ILE A 356 -0.34 -4.58 24.29
N LYS A 357 -1.46 -4.63 25.02
CA LYS A 357 -2.26 -3.45 25.34
C LYS A 357 -1.51 -2.63 26.38
N VAL A 358 -1.34 -1.35 26.11
CA VAL A 358 -0.62 -0.40 26.96
C VAL A 358 -1.36 0.93 26.91
N GLU A 359 -1.71 1.46 28.07
CA GLU A 359 -2.43 2.74 28.18
C GLU A 359 -1.49 3.91 27.89
N ASP A 360 -0.38 4.00 28.64
CA ASP A 360 0.68 4.99 28.43
C ASP A 360 1.77 4.44 27.48
N LYS A 361 1.45 4.46 26.17
CA LYS A 361 2.37 3.99 25.12
C LYS A 361 3.69 4.77 25.12
N GLU A 362 3.65 6.07 25.40
CA GLU A 362 4.82 6.94 25.28
C GLU A 362 5.87 6.61 26.33
N ASN A 363 5.47 6.54 27.60
CA ASN A 363 6.37 6.19 28.70
C ASN A 363 6.88 4.75 28.57
N ALA A 364 6.00 3.81 28.23
CA ALA A 364 6.38 2.41 28.01
C ALA A 364 7.43 2.28 26.89
N MET A 365 7.27 3.01 25.78
CA MET A 365 8.24 3.02 24.69
C MET A 365 9.56 3.67 25.11
N LYS A 366 9.54 4.82 25.79
CA LYS A 366 10.75 5.50 26.29
C LYS A 366 11.59 4.57 27.17
N LYS A 367 10.96 3.90 28.14
CA LYS A 367 11.63 2.94 29.02
C LYS A 367 12.11 1.69 28.26
N THR A 368 11.30 1.16 27.34
CA THR A 368 11.68 -0.01 26.53
C THR A 368 12.89 0.27 25.64
N ILE A 369 12.92 1.43 24.97
CA ILE A 369 14.07 1.87 24.16
C ILE A 369 15.30 1.93 25.05
N LYS A 370 15.21 2.60 26.21
CA LYS A 370 16.33 2.70 27.15
C LYS A 370 16.87 1.34 27.59
N SER A 371 16.00 0.36 27.86
CA SER A 371 16.41 -0.98 28.28
C SER A 371 17.08 -1.80 27.18
N LEU A 372 16.76 -1.53 25.92
CA LEU A 372 17.25 -2.28 24.76
C LEU A 372 18.37 -1.55 24.00
N SER A 373 18.67 -0.30 24.36
CA SER A 373 19.76 0.49 23.78
C SER A 373 21.09 -0.25 23.93
N GLY A 374 21.75 -0.52 22.80
CA GLY A 374 23.03 -1.21 22.75
C GLY A 374 22.94 -2.74 22.61
N GLU A 375 21.75 -3.32 22.53
CA GLU A 375 21.61 -4.72 22.12
C GLU A 375 21.78 -4.90 20.60
N GLY A 376 22.18 -6.11 20.21
CA GLY A 376 22.33 -6.52 18.82
C GLY A 376 23.58 -5.94 18.14
N GLU A 377 23.68 -6.15 16.83
CA GLU A 377 24.79 -5.65 16.01
C GLU A 377 24.56 -4.21 15.56
N ARG A 378 23.30 -3.88 15.27
CA ARG A 378 22.84 -2.52 14.98
C ARG A 378 21.42 -2.35 15.50
N SER A 379 21.05 -1.11 15.81
CA SER A 379 19.67 -0.75 16.13
C SER A 379 19.29 0.59 15.51
N THR A 380 17.98 0.81 15.38
CA THR A 380 17.43 2.10 14.94
C THR A 380 16.17 2.43 15.73
N THR A 381 15.98 3.71 16.03
CA THR A 381 14.82 4.21 16.77
C THR A 381 13.89 5.08 15.92
N LYS A 382 13.90 4.90 14.58
CA LYS A 382 13.05 5.67 13.66
C LYS A 382 11.56 5.51 13.97
N ASP A 383 11.09 4.29 14.19
CA ASP A 383 9.71 3.99 14.57
C ASP A 383 9.70 2.94 15.68
N GLY A 384 9.80 3.41 16.92
CA GLY A 384 10.02 2.58 18.10
C GLY A 384 11.49 2.16 18.25
N ILE A 385 11.77 0.86 18.40
CA ILE A 385 13.14 0.33 18.37
C ILE A 385 13.18 -0.95 17.54
N LYS A 386 14.03 -0.95 16.50
CA LYS A 386 14.42 -2.14 15.76
C LYS A 386 15.84 -2.53 16.12
N ILE A 387 16.04 -3.78 16.49
CA ILE A 387 17.34 -4.38 16.81
C ILE A 387 17.60 -5.49 15.81
N PHE A 388 18.76 -5.43 15.16
CA PHE A 388 19.21 -6.44 14.23
C PHE A 388 20.22 -7.34 14.94
N TYR A 389 20.02 -8.64 14.81
CA TYR A 389 20.90 -9.71 15.29
C TYR A 389 21.37 -10.52 14.06
N GLU A 390 22.47 -11.27 14.19
CA GLU A 390 23.03 -12.12 13.13
C GLU A 390 21.99 -12.99 12.39
N ASP A 391 21.03 -13.53 13.15
CA ASP A 391 20.05 -14.51 12.66
C ASP A 391 18.61 -13.99 12.60
N GLY A 392 18.39 -12.68 12.74
CA GLY A 392 17.05 -12.11 12.81
C GLY A 392 16.95 -10.68 13.32
N TRP A 393 15.75 -10.24 13.66
CA TRP A 393 15.54 -8.91 14.24
C TRP A 393 14.33 -8.88 15.16
N LEU A 394 14.28 -7.85 15.99
CA LEU A 394 13.18 -7.48 16.88
C LEU A 394 12.78 -6.04 16.60
N LEU A 395 11.50 -5.78 16.33
CA LEU A 395 10.93 -4.45 16.26
C LEU A 395 9.83 -4.32 17.31
N ILE A 396 9.98 -3.33 18.18
CA ILE A 396 8.97 -2.92 19.14
C ILE A 396 8.53 -1.51 18.78
N ARG A 397 7.24 -1.31 18.48
CA ARG A 397 6.73 0.01 18.10
C ARG A 397 5.33 0.30 18.64
N PRO A 398 5.00 1.55 18.93
CA PRO A 398 3.63 1.93 19.28
C PRO A 398 2.73 1.83 18.03
N SER A 399 1.50 1.36 18.20
CA SER A 399 0.48 1.49 17.14
C SER A 399 0.02 2.94 17.04
N GLY A 400 -0.09 3.50 15.84
CA GLY A 400 -0.68 4.82 15.61
C GLY A 400 -2.20 4.87 15.81
N THR A 401 -2.89 3.74 15.62
CA THR A 401 -4.38 3.68 15.59
C THR A 401 -5.00 2.96 16.79
N GLU A 402 -4.23 2.12 17.50
CA GLU A 402 -4.72 1.32 18.62
C GLU A 402 -3.90 1.63 19.90
N PRO A 403 -4.47 1.46 21.11
CA PRO A 403 -3.74 1.56 22.38
C PRO A 403 -2.91 0.29 22.66
N VAL A 404 -2.04 -0.07 21.71
CA VAL A 404 -1.18 -1.26 21.77
C VAL A 404 0.24 -0.92 21.34
N ILE A 405 1.20 -1.66 21.89
CA ILE A 405 2.57 -1.76 21.38
C ILE A 405 2.68 -3.08 20.61
N ARG A 406 3.16 -3.01 19.37
CA ARG A 406 3.37 -4.17 18.50
C ARG A 406 4.80 -4.67 18.64
N VAL A 407 4.94 -5.99 18.68
CA VAL A 407 6.23 -6.68 18.71
C VAL A 407 6.28 -7.59 17.49
N PHE A 408 7.22 -7.30 16.61
CA PHE A 408 7.49 -8.06 15.41
C PHE A 408 8.88 -8.66 15.51
N THR A 409 9.00 -9.94 15.18
CA THR A 409 10.30 -10.60 15.12
C THR A 409 10.40 -11.45 13.88
N GLU A 410 11.62 -11.56 13.39
CA GLU A 410 11.97 -12.47 12.31
C GLU A 410 13.22 -13.23 12.71
N ALA A 411 13.29 -14.51 12.36
CA ALA A 411 14.53 -15.29 12.47
C ALA A 411 14.56 -16.45 11.48
N LYS A 412 15.73 -17.08 11.29
CA LYS A 412 15.87 -18.28 10.43
C LYS A 412 15.01 -19.47 10.87
N THR A 413 14.59 -19.51 12.15
CA THR A 413 13.70 -20.55 12.68
C THR A 413 12.56 -19.96 13.52
N LYS A 414 11.40 -20.62 13.51
CA LYS A 414 10.22 -20.22 14.29
C LYS A 414 10.54 -20.13 15.79
N ARG A 415 11.30 -21.10 16.33
CA ARG A 415 11.71 -21.11 17.73
C ARG A 415 12.55 -19.89 18.12
N LYS A 416 13.48 -19.46 17.26
CA LYS A 416 14.29 -18.24 17.51
C LYS A 416 13.40 -16.98 17.46
N ALA A 417 12.53 -16.86 16.47
CA ALA A 417 11.61 -15.73 16.35
C ALA A 417 10.66 -15.63 17.57
N GLU A 418 10.11 -16.75 18.04
CA GLU A 418 9.29 -16.80 19.26
C GLU A 418 10.07 -16.42 20.52
N LYS A 419 11.34 -16.83 20.62
CA LYS A 419 12.21 -16.45 21.75
C LYS A 419 12.44 -14.93 21.77
N LEU A 420 12.79 -14.33 20.64
CA LEU A 420 12.94 -12.87 20.51
C LEU A 420 11.64 -12.15 20.88
N SER A 421 10.50 -12.68 20.43
CA SER A 421 9.18 -12.07 20.68
C SER A 421 8.84 -12.11 22.17
N LYS A 422 9.10 -13.24 22.85
CA LYS A 422 8.91 -13.38 24.30
C LYS A 422 9.83 -12.44 25.08
N ASN A 423 11.09 -12.29 24.66
CA ASN A 423 12.02 -11.36 25.29
C ASN A 423 11.54 -9.91 25.14
N GLY A 424 11.16 -9.47 23.94
CA GLY A 424 10.63 -8.13 23.72
C GLY A 424 9.36 -7.85 24.53
N LEU A 425 8.43 -8.80 24.59
CA LEU A 425 7.24 -8.70 25.46
C LEU A 425 7.58 -8.60 26.94
N LYS A 426 8.60 -9.35 27.40
CA LYS A 426 9.07 -9.28 28.79
C LYS A 426 9.65 -7.90 29.09
N THR A 427 10.49 -7.37 28.21
CA THR A 427 11.06 -6.03 28.38
C THR A 427 10.00 -4.94 28.45
N ILE A 428 8.96 -4.99 27.59
CA ILE A 428 7.84 -4.05 27.66
C ILE A 428 7.10 -4.18 29.01
N LYS A 429 6.87 -5.42 29.48
CA LYS A 429 6.20 -5.66 30.77
C LYS A 429 7.00 -5.14 31.97
N GLU A 430 8.31 -5.27 31.93
CA GLU A 430 9.20 -4.70 32.96
C GLU A 430 9.26 -3.17 32.87
N ALA A 431 9.09 -2.61 31.67
CA ALA A 431 9.05 -1.16 31.46
C ALA A 431 7.75 -0.51 31.97
N ILE A 432 6.62 -1.22 31.94
CA ILE A 432 5.32 -0.70 32.43
C ILE A 432 5.12 -0.88 33.94
N GLN A 433 5.96 -1.69 34.60
CA GLN A 433 6.08 -1.73 36.06
C GLN A 433 6.90 -0.51 36.54
#